data_AF-A0A928ZGI9-F1
#
_entry.id   AF-A0A928ZGI9-F1
#
_cell.length_a   1.000
_cell.length_b   1.000
_cell.length_c   1.000
_cell.angle_alpha   90.00
_cell.angle_beta   90.00
_cell.angle_gamma   90.00
#
_symmetry.space_group_name_H-M   'P 1'
#
loop_
_entity.id
_entity.type
_entity.pdbx_description
1 polymer ?
#
loop_
_entity_poly.entity_id
_entity_poly.type
_entity_poly.pdbx_seq_one_letter_code
_entity_poly.pdbx_strand_id
1 'polypeptide(L)'
;MSLHPQPIPPVPEDTARVARAAFPQGNIYVQIRDTLGSIYVDEDFANLFSVKGQPAQSPWRLALICVMQYMENLSDRQAADAVRGRIDWKYALSLPLEDSGFNFSALSEFRKRLIKGEAEELLLNRILEQLREKELLKGHK
;
A
#
# COMPACT_ATOMS: atom_id res chain seq x y z
N MET A 1 -12.87 -13.58 -4.80
CA MET A 1 -13.20 -12.18 -4.43
C MET A 1 -13.34 -11.36 -5.70
N SER A 2 -14.21 -10.34 -5.72
CA SER A 2 -14.35 -9.40 -6.82
C SER A 2 -13.74 -8.04 -6.52
N LEU A 3 -13.23 -7.38 -7.57
CA LEU A 3 -12.68 -6.04 -7.51
C LEU A 3 -13.75 -5.00 -7.84
N HIS A 4 -13.87 -4.00 -6.98
CA HIS A 4 -14.59 -2.76 -7.26
C HIS A 4 -13.58 -1.62 -7.14
N PRO A 5 -12.99 -1.15 -8.25
CA PRO A 5 -11.98 -0.12 -8.20
C PRO A 5 -12.52 1.13 -7.52
N GLN A 6 -11.77 1.66 -6.55
CA GLN A 6 -12.11 2.92 -5.90
C GLN A 6 -10.99 3.92 -6.08
N PRO A 7 -11.31 5.21 -6.32
CA PRO A 7 -10.29 6.24 -6.29
C PRO A 7 -9.61 6.23 -4.92
N ILE A 8 -8.29 6.41 -4.93
CA ILE A 8 -7.52 6.37 -3.69
C ILE A 8 -7.94 7.56 -2.84
N PRO A 9 -8.49 7.32 -1.63
CA PRO A 9 -8.98 8.40 -0.81
C PRO A 9 -7.82 9.30 -0.36
N PRO A 10 -8.07 10.60 -0.13
CA PRO A 10 -7.11 11.43 0.57
C PRO A 10 -6.86 10.88 1.98
N VAL A 11 -5.72 11.21 2.57
CA VAL A 11 -5.45 10.86 3.96
C VAL A 11 -6.47 11.60 4.84
N PRO A 12 -7.20 10.91 5.74
CA PRO A 12 -8.13 11.57 6.65
C PRO A 12 -7.45 12.67 7.46
N GLU A 13 -8.13 13.81 7.66
CA GLU A 13 -7.53 15.00 8.29
C GLU A 13 -6.97 14.70 9.68
N ASP A 14 -7.67 13.92 10.49
CA ASP A 14 -7.20 13.54 11.82
C ASP A 14 -5.96 12.64 11.77
N THR A 15 -5.94 11.65 10.87
CA THR A 15 -4.73 10.83 10.65
C THR A 15 -3.56 11.71 10.22
N ALA A 16 -3.79 12.67 9.31
CA ALA A 16 -2.75 13.57 8.84
C ALA A 16 -2.22 14.49 9.94
N ARG A 17 -3.11 15.09 10.73
CA ARG A 17 -2.77 15.95 11.87
C ARG A 17 -1.92 15.19 12.89
N VAL A 18 -2.34 13.99 13.28
CA VAL A 18 -1.63 13.17 14.28
C VAL A 18 -0.30 12.66 13.72
N ALA A 19 -0.25 12.22 12.46
CA ALA A 19 1.00 11.78 11.83
C ALA A 19 2.04 12.89 11.77
N ARG A 20 1.66 14.11 11.36
CA ARG A 20 2.59 15.26 11.32
C ARG A 20 3.06 15.68 12.70
N ALA A 21 2.21 15.56 13.72
CA ALA A 21 2.60 15.82 15.11
C ALA A 21 3.54 14.75 15.67
N ALA A 22 3.31 13.48 15.35
CA ALA A 22 4.12 12.35 15.81
C ALA A 22 5.49 12.27 15.08
N PHE A 23 5.54 12.70 13.82
CA PHE A 23 6.73 12.67 12.97
C PHE A 23 7.03 14.08 12.40
N PRO A 24 7.46 15.06 13.23
CA PRO A 24 7.63 16.44 12.80
C PRO A 24 8.74 16.62 11.75
N GLN A 25 9.76 15.75 11.74
CA GLN A 25 10.78 15.70 10.68
C GLN A 25 10.39 14.76 9.51
N GLY A 26 9.18 14.19 9.55
CA GLY A 26 8.75 13.11 8.68
C GLY A 26 9.38 11.76 9.03
N ASN A 27 8.89 10.73 8.37
CA ASN A 27 9.55 9.43 8.28
C ASN A 27 9.40 8.88 6.85
N ILE A 28 10.01 7.74 6.57
CA ILE A 28 10.00 7.16 5.23
C ILE A 28 8.59 6.93 4.68
N TYR A 29 7.61 6.55 5.51
CA TYR A 29 6.24 6.25 5.05
C TYR A 29 5.42 7.49 4.77
N VAL A 30 5.55 8.51 5.63
CA VAL A 30 4.97 9.84 5.38
C VAL A 30 5.57 10.41 4.08
N GLN A 31 6.88 10.30 3.90
CA GLN A 31 7.57 10.77 2.68
C GLN A 31 7.17 9.98 1.44
N ILE A 32 7.04 8.65 1.52
CA ILE A 32 6.54 7.82 0.42
C ILE A 32 5.18 8.34 -0.03
N ARG A 33 4.25 8.56 0.90
CA ARG A 33 2.90 9.04 0.58
C ARG A 33 2.91 10.47 0.03
N ASP A 34 3.67 11.38 0.62
CA ASP A 34 3.69 12.78 0.21
C ASP A 34 4.43 12.99 -1.13
N THR A 35 5.47 12.20 -1.40
CA THR A 35 6.34 12.35 -2.58
C THR A 35 5.83 11.55 -3.76
N LEU A 36 5.55 10.26 -3.54
CA LEU A 36 5.13 9.32 -4.60
C LEU A 36 3.60 9.28 -4.74
N GLY A 37 2.85 9.82 -3.79
CA GLY A 37 1.39 9.86 -3.86
C GLY A 37 0.79 8.47 -3.91
N SER A 38 0.14 8.15 -5.01
CA SER A 38 -0.54 6.88 -5.26
C SER A 38 0.30 6.03 -6.20
N ILE A 39 1.09 5.12 -5.63
CA ILE A 39 2.02 4.27 -6.40
C ILE A 39 1.27 3.22 -7.21
N TYR A 40 0.22 2.66 -6.64
CA TYR A 40 -0.59 1.60 -7.21
C TYR A 40 -2.02 2.06 -7.33
N VAL A 41 -2.71 1.60 -8.36
CA VAL A 41 -4.17 1.72 -8.49
C VAL A 41 -4.80 0.33 -8.54
N ASP A 42 -6.08 0.23 -8.19
CA ASP A 42 -6.75 -1.07 -8.15
C ASP A 42 -6.78 -1.76 -9.52
N GLU A 43 -6.86 -0.96 -10.58
CA GLU A 43 -6.86 -1.37 -11.97
C GLU A 43 -5.57 -2.12 -12.37
N ASP A 44 -4.43 -1.82 -11.73
CA ASP A 44 -3.16 -2.50 -11.97
C ASP A 44 -3.28 -4.01 -11.67
N PHE A 45 -4.20 -4.38 -10.79
CA PHE A 45 -4.40 -5.76 -10.34
C PHE A 45 -5.69 -6.38 -10.85
N ALA A 46 -6.46 -5.69 -11.71
CA ALA A 46 -7.80 -6.14 -12.13
C ALA A 46 -7.81 -7.58 -12.68
N ASN A 47 -6.77 -7.95 -13.44
CA ASN A 47 -6.61 -9.30 -14.02
C ASN A 47 -6.43 -10.41 -12.98
N LEU A 48 -6.11 -10.07 -11.72
CA LEU A 48 -5.90 -11.03 -10.63
C LEU A 48 -7.18 -11.36 -9.85
N PHE A 49 -8.27 -10.63 -10.11
CA PHE A 49 -9.53 -10.75 -9.38
C PHE A 49 -10.67 -11.19 -10.31
N SER A 50 -11.61 -11.96 -9.77
CA SER A 50 -12.81 -12.36 -10.50
C SER A 50 -13.75 -11.17 -10.65
N VAL A 51 -14.55 -11.14 -11.72
CA VAL A 51 -15.63 -10.13 -11.87
C VAL A 51 -16.76 -10.34 -10.86
N LYS A 52 -16.90 -11.57 -10.31
CA LYS A 52 -17.95 -11.95 -9.35
C LYS A 52 -17.35 -12.54 -8.06
N GLY A 53 -17.86 -12.13 -6.89
CA GLY A 53 -17.48 -12.68 -5.59
C GLY A 53 -17.71 -11.73 -4.41
N GLN A 54 -17.17 -12.09 -3.23
CA GLN A 54 -17.11 -11.17 -2.08
C GLN A 54 -16.13 -10.02 -2.37
N PRO A 55 -16.40 -8.79 -1.89
CA PRO A 55 -15.53 -7.65 -2.12
C PRO A 55 -14.14 -7.93 -1.56
N ALA A 56 -13.13 -7.77 -2.41
CA ALA A 56 -11.74 -7.80 -1.97
C ALA A 56 -11.41 -6.54 -1.17
N GLN A 57 -10.46 -6.66 -0.24
CA GLN A 57 -9.74 -5.49 0.24
C GLN A 57 -8.98 -4.85 -0.93
N SER A 58 -8.92 -3.51 -0.97
CA SER A 58 -8.33 -2.75 -2.08
C SER A 58 -6.93 -3.26 -2.43
N PRO A 59 -6.73 -3.86 -3.63
CA PRO A 59 -5.44 -4.37 -4.07
C PRO A 59 -4.29 -3.37 -3.97
N TRP A 60 -4.55 -2.08 -4.25
CA TRP A 60 -3.52 -1.05 -4.13
C TRP A 60 -2.95 -0.94 -2.70
N ARG A 61 -3.81 -1.12 -1.67
CA ARG A 61 -3.37 -1.10 -0.26
C ARG A 61 -2.56 -2.35 0.06
N LEU A 62 -3.03 -3.52 -0.36
CA LEU A 62 -2.32 -4.78 -0.12
C LEU A 62 -0.94 -4.79 -0.77
N ALA A 63 -0.84 -4.25 -1.99
CA ALA A 63 0.43 -4.03 -2.69
C ALA A 63 1.39 -3.16 -1.89
N LEU A 64 0.94 -1.99 -1.42
CA LEU A 64 1.78 -1.09 -0.62
C LEU A 64 2.17 -1.73 0.72
N ILE A 65 1.25 -2.45 1.38
CA ILE A 65 1.56 -3.20 2.61
C ILE A 65 2.63 -4.25 2.36
N CYS A 66 2.59 -5.00 1.26
CA CYS A 66 3.63 -5.98 0.93
C CYS A 66 5.03 -5.34 0.79
N VAL A 67 5.12 -4.15 0.21
CA VAL A 67 6.39 -3.41 0.09
C VAL A 67 6.88 -2.97 1.46
N MET A 68 6.02 -2.34 2.25
CA MET A 68 6.38 -1.87 3.60
C MET A 68 6.73 -3.03 4.54
N GLN A 69 6.01 -4.16 4.42
CA GLN A 69 6.31 -5.41 5.09
C GLN A 69 7.72 -5.91 4.76
N TYR A 70 8.10 -5.89 3.48
CA TYR A 70 9.43 -6.30 3.04
C TYR A 70 10.52 -5.35 3.55
N MET A 71 10.31 -4.03 3.47
CA MET A 71 11.24 -3.01 3.95
C MET A 71 11.59 -3.17 5.43
N GLU A 72 10.63 -3.59 6.26
CA GLU A 72 10.84 -3.81 7.69
C GLU A 72 11.06 -5.28 8.08
N ASN A 73 11.14 -6.20 7.11
CA ASN A 73 11.29 -7.64 7.34
C ASN A 73 10.23 -8.21 8.33
N LEU A 74 8.97 -7.83 8.13
CA LEU A 74 7.85 -8.23 9.01
C LEU A 74 7.16 -9.50 8.52
N SER A 75 6.69 -10.32 9.46
CA SER A 75 5.71 -11.38 9.15
C SER A 75 4.33 -10.81 8.81
N ASP A 76 3.46 -11.60 8.18
CA ASP A 76 2.09 -11.16 7.81
C ASP A 76 1.30 -10.67 9.03
N ARG A 77 1.48 -11.33 10.19
CA ARG A 77 0.82 -10.93 11.44
C ARG A 77 1.34 -9.59 11.94
N GLN A 78 2.66 -9.42 11.95
CA GLN A 78 3.28 -8.16 12.34
C GLN A 78 2.90 -7.01 11.40
N ALA A 79 2.78 -7.26 10.09
CA ALA A 79 2.30 -6.27 9.14
C ALA A 79 0.83 -5.88 9.39
N ALA A 80 -0.03 -6.85 9.68
CA ALA A 80 -1.43 -6.57 10.05
C ALA A 80 -1.54 -5.78 11.37
N ASP A 81 -0.70 -6.11 12.34
CA ASP A 81 -0.63 -5.38 13.61
C ASP A 81 -0.03 -3.97 13.43
N ALA A 82 0.94 -3.80 12.52
CA ALA A 82 1.49 -2.51 12.13
C ALA A 82 0.43 -1.61 11.49
N VAL A 83 -0.39 -2.13 10.58
CA VAL A 83 -1.55 -1.40 10.02
C VAL A 83 -2.51 -0.96 11.12
N ARG A 84 -2.78 -1.82 12.11
CA ARG A 84 -3.71 -1.52 13.20
C ARG A 84 -3.17 -0.45 14.16
N GLY A 85 -1.89 -0.55 14.53
CA GLY A 85 -1.33 0.21 15.64
C GLY A 85 -0.52 1.45 15.25
N ARG A 86 0.04 1.51 14.04
CA ARG A 86 1.02 2.53 13.69
C ARG A 86 0.44 3.65 12.83
N ILE A 87 0.63 4.87 13.30
CA ILE A 87 0.10 6.09 12.68
C ILE A 87 0.73 6.35 11.30
N ASP A 88 2.02 6.08 11.13
CA ASP A 88 2.74 6.23 9.86
C ASP A 88 2.22 5.28 8.77
N TRP A 89 1.90 4.04 9.14
CA TRP A 89 1.28 3.07 8.24
C TRP A 89 -0.14 3.49 7.86
N LYS A 90 -0.95 3.94 8.82
CA LYS A 90 -2.30 4.46 8.55
C LYS A 90 -2.26 5.69 7.64
N TYR A 91 -1.28 6.57 7.81
CA TYR A 91 -1.05 7.71 6.94
C TYR A 91 -0.76 7.27 5.51
N ALA A 92 0.21 6.38 5.32
CA ALA A 92 0.58 5.88 4.00
C ALA A 92 -0.58 5.18 3.27
N LEU A 93 -1.43 4.47 4.00
CA LEU A 93 -2.55 3.69 3.48
C LEU A 93 -3.87 4.46 3.39
N SER A 94 -3.87 5.75 3.76
CA SER A 94 -5.07 6.60 3.82
C SER A 94 -6.19 5.94 4.63
N LEU A 95 -5.85 5.54 5.87
CA LEU A 95 -6.75 4.89 6.81
C LEU A 95 -7.09 5.84 7.98
N PRO A 96 -8.33 5.79 8.50
CA PRO A 96 -8.71 6.44 9.75
C PRO A 96 -7.92 5.90 10.94
N LEU A 97 -7.75 6.72 11.99
CA LEU A 97 -7.08 6.32 13.23
C LEU A 97 -7.82 5.18 13.95
N GLU A 98 -9.13 5.07 13.75
CA GLU A 98 -10.00 4.05 14.34
C GLU A 98 -10.02 2.74 13.52
N ASP A 99 -9.38 2.70 12.35
CA ASP A 99 -9.37 1.51 11.50
C ASP A 99 -8.83 0.28 12.24
N SER A 100 -9.59 -0.82 12.21
CA SER A 100 -9.26 -2.07 12.92
C SER A 100 -8.18 -2.92 12.24
N GLY A 101 -7.69 -2.48 11.09
CA GLY A 101 -6.79 -3.22 10.22
C GLY A 101 -7.52 -4.33 9.46
N PHE A 102 -6.78 -5.39 9.15
CA PHE A 102 -7.27 -6.48 8.31
C PHE A 102 -6.76 -7.84 8.78
N ASN A 103 -7.28 -8.93 8.22
CA ASN A 103 -6.80 -10.28 8.55
C ASN A 103 -5.47 -10.56 7.83
N PHE A 104 -4.44 -10.95 8.58
CA PHE A 104 -3.11 -11.25 8.06
C PHE A 104 -3.10 -12.22 6.87
N SER A 105 -4.07 -13.14 6.77
CA SER A 105 -4.18 -14.09 5.65
C SER A 105 -4.41 -13.42 4.30
N ALA A 106 -4.93 -12.18 4.28
CA ALA A 106 -5.15 -11.43 3.05
C ALA A 106 -3.82 -11.14 2.31
N LEU A 107 -2.72 -10.92 3.03
CA LEU A 107 -1.40 -10.71 2.42
C LEU A 107 -0.89 -11.98 1.75
N SER A 108 -1.01 -13.11 2.44
CA SER A 108 -0.58 -14.40 1.91
C SER A 108 -1.42 -14.80 0.69
N GLU A 109 -2.73 -14.55 0.71
CA GLU A 109 -3.61 -14.78 -0.43
C GLU A 109 -3.29 -13.85 -1.60
N PHE A 110 -3.05 -12.57 -1.34
CA PHE A 110 -2.68 -11.60 -2.36
C PHE A 110 -1.36 -11.97 -3.05
N ARG A 111 -0.31 -12.33 -2.30
CA ARG A 111 0.96 -12.78 -2.88
C ARG A 111 0.81 -14.04 -3.72
N LYS A 112 -0.03 -15.00 -3.29
CA LYS A 112 -0.34 -16.19 -4.11
C LYS A 112 -1.02 -15.82 -5.43
N ARG A 113 -1.88 -14.79 -5.43
CA ARG A 113 -2.53 -14.30 -6.65
C ARG A 113 -1.54 -13.60 -7.57
N LEU A 114 -0.63 -12.79 -7.04
CA LEU A 114 0.46 -12.18 -7.83
C LEU A 114 1.29 -13.24 -8.55
N ILE A 115 1.71 -14.28 -7.83
CA ILE A 115 2.52 -15.37 -8.40
C ILE A 115 1.74 -16.14 -9.46
N LYS A 116 0.48 -16.49 -9.18
CA LYS A 116 -0.36 -17.21 -10.15
C LYS A 116 -0.63 -16.39 -11.41
N GLY A 117 -0.67 -15.07 -11.28
CA GLY A 117 -0.91 -14.14 -12.38
C GLY A 117 0.35 -13.57 -13.03
N GLU A 118 1.55 -14.07 -12.67
CA GLU A 118 2.85 -13.60 -13.18
C GLU A 118 3.02 -12.08 -13.08
N ALA A 119 2.51 -11.50 -11.99
CA ALA A 119 2.43 -10.05 -11.76
C ALA A 119 3.34 -9.58 -10.62
N GLU A 120 4.34 -10.37 -10.20
CA GLU A 120 5.22 -10.03 -9.09
C GLU A 120 6.08 -8.80 -9.39
N GLU A 121 6.56 -8.68 -10.64
CA GLU A 121 7.38 -7.55 -11.09
C GLU A 121 6.60 -6.23 -11.10
N LEU A 122 5.26 -6.28 -11.18
CA LEU A 122 4.41 -5.10 -11.22
C LEU A 122 4.65 -4.21 -10.00
N LEU A 123 4.83 -4.81 -8.81
CA LEU A 123 5.06 -4.06 -7.58
C LEU A 123 6.31 -3.18 -7.69
N LEU A 124 7.41 -3.74 -8.18
CA LEU A 124 8.67 -3.03 -8.34
C LEU A 124 8.61 -2.03 -9.50
N ASN A 125 8.08 -2.44 -10.65
CA ASN A 125 8.02 -1.61 -11.85
C ASN A 125 7.26 -0.32 -11.60
N ARG A 126 6.10 -0.37 -10.91
CA ARG A 126 5.33 0.83 -10.58
C ARG A 126 6.06 1.79 -9.63
N ILE A 127 6.80 1.26 -8.65
CA ILE A 127 7.66 2.10 -7.79
C ILE A 127 8.74 2.79 -8.64
N LEU A 128 9.40 2.04 -9.52
CA LEU A 128 10.45 2.60 -10.38
C LEU A 128 9.91 3.65 -11.34
N GLU A 129 8.73 3.44 -11.93
CA GLU A 129 8.02 4.41 -12.77
C GLU A 129 7.77 5.71 -12.00
N GLN A 130 7.18 5.64 -10.81
CA GLN A 130 6.93 6.81 -9.97
C GLN A 130 8.22 7.54 -9.58
N LEU A 131 9.28 6.80 -9.25
CA LEU A 131 10.57 7.41 -8.93
C LEU A 131 11.21 8.09 -10.16
N ARG A 132 11.02 7.56 -11.38
CA ARG A 132 11.46 8.21 -12.62
C ARG A 132 10.67 9.47 -12.92
N GLU A 133 9.35 9.42 -12.81
CA GLU A 133 8.46 10.58 -13.05
C GLU A 133 8.76 11.74 -12.10
N LYS A 134 9.18 11.43 -10.87
CA LYS A 134 9.60 12.43 -9.88
C LYS A 134 11.08 12.83 -9.99
N GLU A 135 11.79 12.35 -11.03
CA GLU A 135 13.21 12.59 -11.27
C GLU A 135 14.13 12.18 -10.09
N LEU A 136 13.66 11.25 -9.26
CA LEU A 136 14.38 10.74 -8.09
C LEU A 136 15.35 9.62 -8.46
N LEU A 137 15.21 9.01 -9.65
CA LEU A 137 16.22 8.13 -10.22
C LEU A 137 17.10 8.91 -11.18
N LYS A 138 18.39 9.04 -10.83
CA LYS A 138 19.40 9.45 -11.80
C LYS A 138 19.71 8.25 -12.68
N GLY A 139 19.44 8.36 -13.98
CA GLY A 139 19.95 7.39 -14.94
C GLY A 139 21.47 7.38 -14.85
N HIS A 140 22.06 6.24 -14.50
CA HIS A 140 23.47 6.03 -14.80
C HIS A 140 23.57 5.94 -16.33
N LYS A 141 24.08 7.01 -16.94
CA LYS A 141 24.58 7.00 -18.32
C LYS A 141 25.86 6.19 -18.39
#